data_AF-A0A7X8B6S5-F1
#
_entry.id   AF-A0A7X8B6S5-F1
#
_cell.length_a   1.000
_cell.length_b   1.000
_cell.length_c   1.000
_cell.angle_alpha   90.00
_cell.angle_beta   90.00
_cell.angle_gamma   90.00
#
_symmetry.space_group_name_H-M   'P 1'
#
loop_
_entity.id
_entity.type
_entity.pdbx_description
1 polymer ?
#
loop_
_entity_poly.entity_id
_entity_poly.type
_entity_poly.pdbx_seq_one_letter_code
_entity_poly.pdbx_strand_id
1 'polypeptide(L)'
;MKVDAQLPKLDSPAHQALTAALANAVARDLFVPCAGPWDGDSPWLSDDPDERAWAAERCTVCPAISECRQAGQAEKFGVWGGVDRDADRRTSLLVLSQRRSVVAQANDEEPDRAKSEEPEQPPWRASAEPKPASSVRNGPLSEHRELAKPPPNAGHEAREQGPRRCRRSSSQSLRMRTNFS
;
A
#
# COMPACT_ATOMS: atom_id res chain seq x y z
N MET A 1 4.76 -33.15 -9.08
CA MET A 1 4.03 -31.88 -9.07
C MET A 1 5.09 -30.78 -9.10
N LYS A 2 5.25 -30.08 -10.23
CA LYS A 2 6.16 -28.93 -10.30
C LYS A 2 5.42 -27.76 -9.68
N VAL A 3 5.86 -27.34 -8.50
CA VAL A 3 5.43 -26.06 -7.94
C VAL A 3 6.14 -25.02 -8.78
N ASP A 4 5.41 -24.38 -9.70
CA ASP A 4 5.95 -23.30 -10.51
C ASP A 4 6.47 -22.22 -9.54
N ALA A 5 7.77 -21.94 -9.62
CA ALA A 5 8.51 -20.98 -8.80
C ALA A 5 8.12 -19.51 -9.13
N GLN A 6 6.90 -19.31 -9.63
CA GLN A 6 6.39 -18.05 -10.14
C GLN A 6 5.21 -17.55 -9.29
N LEU A 7 5.44 -17.40 -7.99
CA LEU A 7 4.84 -16.27 -7.26
C LEU A 7 5.96 -15.29 -6.85
N PRO A 8 6.62 -14.62 -7.82
CA PRO A 8 7.81 -13.80 -7.55
C PRO A 8 7.54 -12.55 -6.69
N LYS A 9 6.28 -12.27 -6.34
CA LYS A 9 5.91 -11.11 -5.51
C LYS A 9 5.96 -11.41 -4.01
N LEU A 10 5.67 -12.65 -3.60
CA LEU A 10 5.64 -13.03 -2.19
C LEU A 10 7.04 -13.04 -1.56
N ASP A 11 8.08 -13.26 -2.37
CA ASP A 11 9.46 -13.33 -1.89
C ASP A 11 10.13 -11.96 -1.73
N SER A 12 9.43 -10.85 -2.02
CA SER A 12 10.03 -9.52 -1.83
C SER A 12 10.34 -9.25 -0.35
N PRO A 13 11.42 -8.52 -0.02
CA PRO A 13 11.79 -8.22 1.38
C PRO A 13 10.66 -7.54 2.18
N ALA A 14 9.84 -6.72 1.52
CA ALA A 14 8.70 -6.06 2.15
C ALA A 14 7.58 -7.05 2.52
N HIS A 15 7.30 -8.03 1.66
CA HIS A 15 6.32 -9.08 1.95
C HIS A 15 6.82 -10.01 3.06
N GLN A 16 8.11 -10.36 3.05
CA GLN A 16 8.71 -11.16 4.13
C GLN A 16 8.63 -10.43 5.48
N ALA A 17 8.91 -9.12 5.51
CA ALA A 17 8.77 -8.30 6.71
C ALA A 17 7.32 -8.27 7.21
N LEU A 18 6.34 -8.13 6.31
CA LEU A 18 4.92 -8.21 6.66
C LEU A 18 4.55 -9.60 7.22
N THR A 19 5.00 -10.70 6.59
CA THR A 19 4.76 -12.06 7.09
C THR A 19 5.32 -12.23 8.51
N ALA A 20 6.53 -11.75 8.77
CA ALA A 20 7.14 -11.80 10.10
C ALA A 20 6.35 -10.96 11.13
N ALA A 21 5.90 -9.76 10.75
CA ALA A 21 5.11 -8.88 11.61
C ALA A 21 3.75 -9.50 11.97
N LEU A 22 3.06 -10.09 10.99
CA LEU A 22 1.79 -10.80 11.21
C LEU A 22 1.98 -12.04 12.10
N ALA A 23 3.02 -12.84 11.85
CA ALA A 23 3.33 -13.99 12.68
C ALA A 23 3.60 -13.58 14.14
N ASN A 24 4.32 -12.48 14.37
CA ASN A 24 4.55 -11.92 15.70
C ASN A 24 3.25 -11.41 16.35
N ALA A 25 2.38 -10.73 15.60
CA ALA A 25 1.09 -10.29 16.10
C ALA A 25 0.23 -11.48 16.58
N VAL A 26 0.14 -12.53 15.78
CA VAL A 26 -0.58 -13.77 16.13
C VAL A 26 0.05 -14.46 17.34
N ALA A 27 1.38 -14.59 17.38
CA ALA A 27 2.09 -15.21 18.51
C ALA A 27 1.90 -14.47 19.85
N ARG A 28 1.46 -13.21 19.80
CA ARG A 28 1.18 -12.35 20.96
C ARG A 28 -0.31 -12.14 21.19
N ASP A 29 -1.17 -12.89 20.52
CA ASP A 29 -2.63 -12.75 20.57
C ASP A 29 -3.12 -11.31 20.29
N LEU A 30 -2.38 -10.56 19.45
CA LEU A 30 -2.76 -9.21 19.06
C LEU A 30 -3.77 -9.28 17.91
N PHE A 31 -4.76 -8.39 17.99
CA PHE A 31 -5.82 -8.31 17.00
C PHE A 31 -5.27 -7.81 15.65
N VAL A 32 -5.44 -8.62 14.61
CA VAL A 32 -5.18 -8.25 13.20
C VAL A 32 -6.54 -8.17 12.51
N PRO A 33 -7.05 -6.95 12.22
CA PRO A 33 -8.38 -6.77 11.67
C PRO A 33 -8.61 -7.67 10.46
N CYS A 34 -7.78 -7.58 9.43
CA CYS A 34 -7.97 -8.33 8.18
C CYS A 34 -7.92 -9.87 8.32
N ALA A 35 -7.42 -10.41 9.42
CA ALA A 35 -7.35 -11.87 9.67
C ALA A 35 -8.56 -12.42 10.45
N GLY A 36 -9.56 -11.58 10.76
CA GLY A 36 -10.77 -12.00 11.47
C GLY A 36 -11.64 -13.02 10.70
N PRO A 37 -12.61 -13.66 11.38
CA PRO A 37 -13.59 -14.50 10.72
C PRO A 37 -14.53 -13.62 9.88
N TRP A 38 -14.39 -13.70 8.57
CA TRP A 38 -15.24 -12.99 7.61
C TRP A 38 -16.21 -13.99 6.97
N ASP A 39 -17.50 -13.76 7.14
CA ASP A 39 -18.56 -14.56 6.51
C ASP A 39 -18.76 -14.07 5.05
N GLY A 40 -17.73 -14.18 4.21
CA GLY A 40 -17.79 -13.76 2.80
C GLY A 40 -16.50 -13.18 2.26
N ASP A 41 -16.64 -12.31 1.25
CA ASP A 41 -15.52 -11.60 0.64
C ASP A 41 -14.88 -10.64 1.65
N SER A 42 -13.55 -10.61 1.66
CA SER A 42 -12.80 -9.77 2.59
C SER A 42 -13.00 -8.29 2.23
N PRO A 43 -13.45 -7.42 3.15
CA PRO A 43 -13.66 -6.01 2.84
C PRO A 43 -12.35 -5.26 2.49
N TRP A 44 -11.19 -5.83 2.80
CA TRP A 44 -9.88 -5.32 2.36
C TRP A 44 -9.61 -5.54 0.86
N LEU A 45 -10.31 -6.50 0.25
CA LEU A 45 -10.20 -6.86 -1.17
C LEU A 45 -11.53 -6.73 -1.90
N SER A 46 -12.52 -6.05 -1.30
CA SER A 46 -13.82 -5.82 -1.94
C SER A 46 -13.70 -4.86 -3.12
N ASP A 47 -14.54 -5.06 -4.14
CA ASP A 47 -14.71 -4.11 -5.25
C ASP A 47 -15.53 -2.89 -4.82
N ASP A 48 -16.29 -2.97 -3.73
CA ASP A 48 -17.06 -1.84 -3.18
C ASP A 48 -16.14 -0.82 -2.48
N PRO A 49 -16.09 0.44 -2.94
CA PRO A 49 -15.27 1.48 -2.31
C PRO A 49 -15.66 1.78 -0.86
N ASP A 50 -16.93 1.63 -0.47
CA ASP A 50 -17.39 1.93 0.89
C ASP A 50 -16.89 0.85 1.87
N GLU A 51 -16.88 -0.43 1.44
CA GLU A 51 -16.29 -1.53 2.22
C GLU A 51 -14.78 -1.36 2.37
N ARG A 52 -14.08 -0.91 1.33
CA ARG A 52 -12.64 -0.60 1.41
C ARG A 52 -12.35 0.60 2.30
N ALA A 53 -13.15 1.66 2.24
CA ALA A 53 -13.00 2.82 3.13
C ALA A 53 -13.13 2.39 4.61
N TRP A 54 -14.16 1.60 4.91
CA TRP A 54 -14.39 1.00 6.22
C TRP A 54 -13.22 0.11 6.68
N ALA A 55 -12.63 -0.65 5.76
CA ALA A 55 -11.47 -1.50 6.05
C ALA A 55 -10.21 -0.67 6.30
N ALA A 56 -10.02 0.45 5.58
CA ALA A 56 -8.91 1.37 5.77
C ALA A 56 -8.92 2.01 7.16
N GLU A 57 -10.08 2.44 7.63
CA GLU A 57 -10.24 2.97 8.99
C GLU A 57 -9.88 1.93 10.05
N ARG A 58 -10.29 0.68 9.87
CA ARG A 58 -9.98 -0.43 10.79
C ARG A 58 -8.51 -0.80 10.83
N CYS A 59 -7.77 -0.57 9.76
CA CYS A 59 -6.33 -0.84 9.74
C CYS A 59 -5.53 0.00 10.74
N THR A 60 -6.06 1.16 11.17
CA THR A 60 -5.32 2.13 12.00
C THR A 60 -4.81 1.57 13.32
N VAL A 61 -5.48 0.55 13.86
CA VAL A 61 -5.11 -0.12 15.13
C VAL A 61 -4.28 -1.39 14.95
N CYS A 62 -3.96 -1.77 13.70
CA CYS A 62 -3.24 -3.00 13.41
C CYS A 62 -1.75 -2.89 13.82
N PRO A 63 -1.21 -3.87 14.57
CA PRO A 63 0.20 -3.84 14.99
C PRO A 63 1.20 -3.97 13.82
N ALA A 64 0.77 -4.50 12.67
CA ALA A 64 1.58 -4.67 11.47
C ALA A 64 1.33 -3.58 10.40
N ILE A 65 0.74 -2.43 10.79
CA ILE A 65 0.31 -1.40 9.83
C ILE A 65 1.47 -0.83 9.01
N SER A 66 2.65 -0.67 9.61
CA SER A 66 3.83 -0.09 8.96
C SER A 66 4.38 -1.00 7.87
N GLU A 67 4.58 -2.27 8.19
CA GLU A 67 5.05 -3.30 7.26
C GLU A 67 4.00 -3.57 6.17
N CYS A 68 2.72 -3.56 6.53
CA CYS A 68 1.62 -3.71 5.58
C CYS A 68 1.58 -2.55 4.58
N ARG A 69 1.80 -1.30 5.05
CA ARG A 69 1.89 -0.14 4.17
C ARG A 69 3.08 -0.25 3.21
N GLN A 70 4.21 -0.74 3.69
CA GLN A 70 5.42 -0.91 2.87
C GLN A 70 5.24 -2.01 1.82
N ALA A 71 4.70 -3.17 2.19
CA ALA A 71 4.39 -4.25 1.25
C ALA A 71 3.37 -3.81 0.20
N GLY A 72 2.33 -3.08 0.63
CA GLY A 72 1.29 -2.56 -0.26
C GLY A 72 1.77 -1.57 -1.32
N GLN A 73 3.01 -1.06 -1.26
CA GLN A 73 3.58 -0.23 -2.33
C GLN A 73 3.68 -0.97 -3.67
N ALA A 74 3.82 -2.29 -3.64
CA ALA A 74 3.83 -3.12 -4.84
C ALA A 74 2.43 -3.46 -5.37
N GLU A 75 1.39 -3.18 -4.58
CA GLU A 75 0.02 -3.61 -4.84
C GLU A 75 -0.81 -2.50 -5.47
N LYS A 76 -1.66 -2.90 -6.42
CA LYS A 76 -2.48 -1.98 -7.22
C LYS A 76 -3.94 -1.93 -6.80
N PHE A 77 -4.34 -2.82 -5.90
CA PHE A 77 -5.73 -3.05 -5.53
C PHE A 77 -5.84 -3.37 -4.04
N GLY A 78 -7.00 -3.06 -3.47
CA GLY A 78 -7.33 -3.35 -2.08
C GLY A 78 -6.73 -2.37 -1.08
N VAL A 79 -6.94 -2.67 0.19
CA VAL A 79 -6.54 -1.85 1.33
C VAL A 79 -5.27 -2.40 1.97
N TRP A 80 -4.22 -1.60 1.99
CA TRP A 80 -2.92 -1.97 2.54
C TRP A 80 -2.41 -0.92 3.52
N GLY A 81 -2.20 -1.30 4.77
CA GLY A 81 -1.68 -0.40 5.82
C GLY A 81 -2.55 0.86 6.03
N GLY A 82 -3.86 0.71 5.87
CA GLY A 82 -4.85 1.79 5.96
C GLY A 82 -4.97 2.67 4.72
N VAL A 83 -4.48 2.22 3.57
CA VAL A 83 -4.55 2.96 2.29
C VAL A 83 -5.30 2.14 1.26
N ASP A 84 -6.40 2.66 0.72
CA ASP A 84 -7.08 2.09 -0.46
C ASP A 84 -6.27 2.42 -1.72
N ARG A 85 -5.76 1.38 -2.39
CA ARG A 85 -4.95 1.50 -3.61
C ARG A 85 -5.76 1.62 -4.89
N ASP A 86 -7.05 1.29 -4.87
CA ASP A 86 -7.93 1.45 -6.04
C ASP A 86 -8.47 2.90 -6.14
N ALA A 87 -8.74 3.52 -4.99
CA ALA A 87 -9.19 4.92 -4.91
C ALA A 87 -8.20 5.92 -5.55
N ASP A 88 -6.90 5.66 -5.45
CA ASP A 88 -5.85 6.50 -6.06
C ASP A 88 -5.99 6.53 -7.59
N ARG A 89 -6.28 5.37 -8.20
CA ARG A 89 -6.51 5.27 -9.65
C ARG A 89 -7.77 6.02 -10.06
N ARG A 90 -8.87 5.89 -9.32
CA ARG A 90 -10.14 6.56 -9.62
C ARG A 90 -10.04 8.08 -9.51
N THR A 91 -9.36 8.56 -8.47
CA THR A 91 -9.13 9.99 -8.24
C THR A 91 -8.22 10.57 -9.32
N SER A 92 -7.14 9.88 -9.66
CA SER A 92 -6.24 10.26 -10.75
C SER A 92 -6.96 10.38 -12.09
N LEU A 93 -7.86 9.44 -12.41
CA LEU A 93 -8.66 9.49 -13.64
C LEU A 93 -9.65 10.65 -13.65
N LEU A 94 -10.32 10.94 -12.53
CA LEU A 94 -11.21 12.10 -12.42
C LEU A 94 -10.46 13.42 -12.60
N VAL A 95 -9.31 13.57 -11.95
CA VAL A 95 -8.46 14.77 -12.05
C VAL A 95 -7.93 14.95 -13.48
N LEU A 96 -7.48 13.87 -14.13
CA LEU A 96 -7.03 13.91 -15.53
C LEU A 96 -8.16 14.24 -16.50
N SER A 97 -9.35 13.69 -16.27
CA SER A 97 -10.55 14.00 -17.05
C SER A 97 -10.88 15.49 -16.95
N GLN A 98 -10.90 16.03 -15.73
CA GLN A 98 -11.20 17.43 -15.50
C GLN A 98 -10.17 18.38 -16.13
N ARG A 99 -8.87 18.04 -16.05
CA ARG A 99 -7.80 18.80 -16.74
C ARG A 99 -7.97 18.81 -18.26
N ARG A 100 -8.36 17.68 -18.86
CA ARG A 100 -8.62 17.62 -20.31
C ARG A 100 -9.78 18.52 -20.72
N SER A 101 -10.85 18.58 -19.92
CA SER A 101 -11.99 19.47 -20.19
C SER A 101 -11.59 20.95 -20.20
N VAL A 102 -10.74 21.39 -19.26
CA VAL A 102 -10.28 22.78 -19.20
C VAL A 102 -9.39 23.15 -20.38
N VAL A 103 -8.49 22.26 -20.80
CA VAL A 103 -7.65 22.49 -22.00
C VAL A 103 -8.50 22.55 -23.27
N ALA A 104 -9.55 21.72 -23.38
CA ALA A 104 -10.45 21.79 -24.53
C ALA A 104 -11.18 23.15 -24.60
N GLN A 105 -11.68 23.66 -23.46
CA GLN A 105 -12.35 24.97 -23.41
C GLN A 105 -11.44 26.14 -23.80
N ALA A 106 -10.14 26.09 -23.43
CA ALA A 106 -9.19 27.13 -23.78
C ALA A 106 -8.81 27.21 -25.27
N ASN A 107 -9.10 26.16 -26.06
CA ASN A 107 -8.83 26.14 -27.50
C ASN A 107 -10.04 26.54 -28.37
N ASP A 108 -11.25 26.64 -27.79
CA ASP A 108 -12.47 27.09 -28.50
C ASP A 108 -12.67 28.63 -28.45
N GLU A 109 -11.99 29.32 -27.52
CA GLU A 109 -11.78 30.77 -27.64
C GLU A 109 -10.61 31.02 -28.59
N GLU A 110 -10.82 30.77 -29.88
CA GLU A 110 -9.99 31.33 -30.95
C GLU A 110 -10.34 32.82 -31.05
N PRO A 111 -9.48 33.75 -30.58
CA PRO A 111 -9.73 35.16 -30.81
C PRO A 111 -9.59 35.40 -32.31
N ASP A 112 -10.69 35.85 -32.90
CA ASP A 112 -10.86 36.38 -34.25
C ASP A 112 -10.01 37.67 -34.47
N ARG A 113 -8.72 37.60 -34.12
CA ARG A 113 -7.80 38.73 -34.01
C ARG A 113 -6.39 38.30 -34.43
N ALA A 114 -6.19 38.14 -35.73
CA ALA A 114 -4.97 38.58 -36.41
C ALA A 114 -5.10 38.36 -37.92
N LYS A 115 -5.94 39.17 -38.56
CA LYS A 115 -5.67 39.58 -39.93
C LYS A 115 -4.68 40.75 -39.84
N SER A 116 -3.56 40.61 -40.54
CA SER A 116 -2.52 41.63 -40.74
C SER A 116 -1.51 41.77 -39.60
N GLU A 117 -0.35 41.13 -39.75
CA GLU A 117 0.95 41.78 -39.86
C GLU A 117 2.02 40.68 -40.01
N GLU A 118 2.66 40.69 -41.17
CA GLU A 118 3.78 39.84 -41.56
C GLU A 118 5.00 40.24 -40.70
N PRO A 119 5.52 39.38 -39.81
CA PRO A 119 6.71 39.72 -39.05
C PRO A 119 7.93 39.60 -39.97
N GLU A 120 8.50 40.75 -40.32
CA GLU A 120 9.83 40.86 -40.91
C GLU A 120 10.83 40.04 -40.08
N GLN A 121 11.52 39.13 -40.75
CA GLN A 121 12.52 38.28 -40.13
C GLN A 121 13.71 39.12 -39.64
N PRO A 122 14.14 38.99 -38.38
CA PRO A 122 15.36 39.65 -37.94
C PRO A 122 16.62 38.98 -38.54
N PRO A 123 17.57 39.74 -39.10
CA PRO A 123 18.69 39.23 -39.91
C PRO A 123 19.87 38.61 -39.14
N TRP A 124 19.75 38.29 -37.85
CA TRP A 124 20.92 37.92 -37.04
C TRP A 124 21.16 36.41 -36.84
N ARG A 125 20.68 35.53 -37.73
CA ARG A 125 21.24 34.16 -37.83
C ARG A 125 22.63 34.17 -38.47
N ALA A 126 23.59 34.76 -37.75
CA ALA A 126 25.00 34.51 -37.94
C ALA A 126 25.54 33.89 -36.64
N SER A 127 25.87 32.61 -36.75
CA SER A 127 26.98 31.96 -36.04
C SER A 127 27.01 32.03 -34.51
N ALA A 128 26.60 30.93 -33.88
CA ALA A 128 27.23 30.48 -32.65
C ALA A 128 27.40 28.96 -32.69
N GLU A 129 28.66 28.56 -32.82
CA GLU A 129 29.14 27.18 -32.83
C GLU A 129 28.76 26.39 -31.57
N PRO A 130 28.60 25.06 -31.67
CA PRO A 130 28.46 24.18 -30.52
C PRO A 130 29.81 24.01 -29.79
N LYS A 131 29.88 24.37 -28.50
CA LYS A 131 31.01 24.01 -27.64
C LYS A 131 30.96 22.51 -27.30
N PRO A 132 32.06 21.75 -27.48
CA PRO A 132 32.13 20.35 -27.09
C PRO A 132 32.46 20.17 -25.60
N ALA A 133 31.86 19.11 -25.04
CA ALA A 133 32.31 18.23 -23.96
C ALA A 133 33.07 18.81 -22.76
N SER A 134 32.46 18.68 -21.57
CA SER A 134 33.23 18.47 -20.34
C SER A 134 32.90 17.09 -19.76
N SER A 135 33.88 16.21 -19.94
CA SER A 135 34.00 14.90 -19.34
C SER A 135 34.28 15.07 -17.84
N VAL A 136 33.35 14.68 -16.98
CA VAL A 136 33.65 14.44 -15.56
C VAL A 136 33.60 12.95 -15.33
N ARG A 137 34.79 12.36 -15.22
CA ARG A 137 35.01 10.99 -14.80
C ARG A 137 35.17 10.94 -13.28
N ASN A 138 34.82 9.77 -12.76
CA ASN A 138 35.40 9.06 -11.61
C ASN A 138 35.02 9.49 -10.19
N GLY A 139 34.43 8.52 -9.50
CA GLY A 139 34.62 8.34 -8.08
C GLY A 139 33.75 7.20 -7.52
N PRO A 140 34.19 5.93 -7.55
CA PRO A 140 33.59 4.90 -6.72
C PRO A 140 34.17 5.04 -5.31
N LEU A 141 33.37 5.50 -4.35
CA LEU A 141 33.71 5.34 -2.94
C LEU A 141 32.97 4.11 -2.39
N SER A 142 33.68 3.00 -2.45
CA SER A 142 33.49 1.88 -1.54
C SER A 142 33.66 2.39 -0.12
N GLU A 143 32.62 2.32 0.71
CA GLU A 143 32.82 2.16 2.15
C GLU A 143 31.89 1.11 2.70
N HIS A 144 32.55 0.09 3.23
CA HIS A 144 32.05 -1.06 3.93
C HIS A 144 31.33 -0.61 5.18
N ARG A 145 30.00 -0.78 5.24
CA ARG A 145 29.31 -0.76 6.54
C ARG A 145 29.38 -2.15 7.13
N GLU A 146 30.29 -2.29 8.08
CA GLU A 146 30.51 -3.42 8.95
C GLU A 146 29.22 -4.13 9.36
N LEU A 147 29.22 -5.43 9.09
CA LEU A 147 28.32 -6.42 9.63
C LEU A 147 28.61 -6.55 11.14
N ALA A 148 27.89 -5.79 11.96
CA ALA A 148 27.91 -5.99 13.41
C ALA A 148 27.35 -7.40 13.70
N LYS A 149 28.24 -8.32 14.10
CA LYS A 149 27.86 -9.62 14.65
C LYS A 149 26.96 -9.39 15.88
N PRO A 150 25.74 -9.95 15.93
CA PRO A 150 24.99 -9.97 17.19
C PRO A 150 25.74 -10.82 18.22
N PRO A 151 25.72 -10.44 19.51
CA PRO A 151 26.38 -11.21 20.56
C PRO A 151 25.72 -12.59 20.73
N PRO A 152 26.51 -13.67 20.88
CA PRO A 152 25.99 -14.96 21.31
C PRO A 152 25.86 -14.94 22.82
N ASN A 153 24.66 -14.68 23.36
CA ASN A 153 24.22 -14.98 24.73
C ASN A 153 22.84 -14.34 24.94
N ALA A 154 21.90 -14.90 25.70
CA ALA A 154 21.96 -15.97 26.66
C ALA A 154 20.61 -16.69 26.67
N GLY A 155 20.63 -17.99 26.97
CA GLY A 155 19.43 -18.75 27.25
C GLY A 155 18.60 -18.04 28.32
N HIS A 156 17.32 -17.84 28.01
CA HIS A 156 16.31 -17.71 29.03
C HIS A 156 15.43 -18.93 28.97
N GLU A 157 15.54 -19.68 30.06
CA GLU A 157 14.87 -20.91 30.36
C GLU A 157 13.35 -20.79 30.19
N ALA A 158 12.81 -21.92 29.77
CA ALA A 158 11.40 -22.22 29.75
C ALA A 158 10.75 -21.86 31.09
N ARG A 159 9.79 -20.93 31.04
CA ARG A 159 8.72 -20.87 32.04
C ARG A 159 7.46 -21.40 31.39
N GLU A 160 7.22 -22.69 31.61
CA GLU A 160 5.94 -23.34 31.41
C GLU A 160 4.87 -22.60 32.22
N GLN A 161 4.09 -21.75 31.55
CA GLN A 161 2.83 -21.27 32.08
C GLN A 161 1.74 -22.22 31.57
N GLY A 162 1.30 -23.10 32.47
CA GLY A 162 0.32 -24.14 32.19
C GLY A 162 -1.02 -23.61 31.68
N PRO A 163 -1.85 -24.51 31.11
CA PRO A 163 -3.12 -24.14 30.47
C PRO A 163 -4.13 -23.65 31.50
N ARG A 164 -4.50 -22.36 31.41
CA ARG A 164 -5.70 -21.84 32.07
C ARG A 164 -6.92 -22.41 31.37
N ARG A 165 -7.48 -23.48 31.95
CA ARG A 165 -8.80 -24.01 31.59
C ARG A 165 -9.84 -22.93 31.83
N CYS A 166 -10.33 -22.29 30.77
CA CYS A 166 -11.57 -21.53 30.82
C CYS A 166 -12.71 -22.52 31.12
N ARG A 167 -13.21 -22.46 32.36
CA ARG A 167 -14.45 -23.13 32.78
C ARG A 167 -15.59 -22.62 31.90
N ARG A 168 -16.06 -23.48 31.01
CA ARG A 168 -17.34 -23.36 30.30
C ARG A 168 -18.44 -23.37 31.37
N SER A 169 -19.05 -22.21 31.61
CA SER A 169 -20.23 -22.11 32.47
C SER A 169 -21.43 -22.63 31.68
N SER A 170 -21.61 -23.95 31.71
CA SER A 170 -22.86 -24.61 31.34
C SER A 170 -23.89 -24.35 32.44
N SER A 171 -24.73 -23.35 32.25
CA SER A 171 -25.99 -23.24 32.99
C SER A 171 -27.12 -23.67 32.07
N GLN A 172 -27.50 -24.93 32.28
CA GLN A 172 -28.71 -25.54 31.77
C GLN A 172 -29.96 -24.79 32.27
N SER A 173 -30.89 -24.58 31.32
CA SER A 173 -32.29 -25.03 31.40
C SER A 173 -33.17 -24.52 32.54
N LEU A 174 -34.16 -23.69 32.19
CA LEU A 174 -35.52 -23.86 32.74
C LEU A 174 -36.59 -23.39 31.74
N ARG A 175 -37.53 -24.31 31.51
CA ARG A 175 -38.77 -24.25 30.73
C ARG A 175 -39.72 -23.17 31.27
N MET A 176 -40.69 -22.72 30.46
CA MET A 176 -42.15 -22.69 30.72
C MET A 176 -42.86 -21.85 29.63
N ARG A 177 -43.70 -22.46 28.78
CA ARG A 177 -45.19 -22.41 28.78
C ARG A 177 -45.79 -21.16 28.08
N THR A 178 -46.29 -21.33 26.84
CA THR A 178 -47.71 -21.44 26.43
C THR A 178 -48.56 -20.16 26.51
N ASN A 179 -49.12 -19.81 25.35
CA ASN A 179 -50.38 -19.11 25.06
C ASN A 179 -50.60 -17.69 25.60
N PHE A 180 -50.81 -16.75 24.67
CA PHE A 180 -51.73 -15.63 24.88
C PHE A 180 -52.54 -15.37 23.60
N SER A 181 -53.78 -14.93 23.83
CA SER A 181 -55.01 -15.02 23.02
C SER A 181 -55.03 -14.38 21.65
#